data_AF-A0A661ZCE9-F1
#
_entry.id   AF-A0A661ZCE9-F1
#
_cell.length_a   1.000
_cell.length_b   1.000
_cell.length_c   1.000
_cell.angle_alpha   90.00
_cell.angle_beta   90.00
_cell.angle_gamma   90.00
#
_symmetry.space_group_name_H-M   'P 1'
#
loop_
_entity.id
_entity.type
_entity.pdbx_description
1 polymer ?
#
loop_
_entity_poly.entity_id
_entity_poly.type
_entity_poly.pdbx_seq_one_letter_code
_entity_poly.pdbx_strand_id
1 'polypeptide(L)'
;MVKKHFDIKIAVAAVAIFTLSNWQFYYAHEVRSYTLVSMLIVMSFYSFFNYLDGYKKPHLLLYILSATILFYTHLTSVLIVVVQGAISLFYIRKNLKNIIVLWVSMVVPIALLSFWLLNNNWLGNRETVWLPAPNFESLVNMFSQYFNGRYIFYSFLVLTLVYIVKSFLKKEFDKKFWGMFLWGTIPIIIIFFASIYYNPRFTYRYMLYATIGLYISLAYLIFSVIKNNYLAFGLLIIILVVQAFNFDIKQKNGGDWRGAVNYYSSVKDDNSVTIISAEYLYVAFTYYYDKGIFMDYGNMRENLKKDNIFEGNNDYVLNEIDLSKYGQLHLILSHYNVVDPDSTLYNAVANKYKLTGFKSYSDINFLTFDLNKTAEQDTLFYNFNDCDYCPDSGEGSPSKIAYVDKHIEYSKGINRKVDFLIDNNSKKITVKAKTKYSADTDDVVFVVSIESAPGPSGSKFRGYRNISLSKNREANVWGNISTNFFLSDIERGDILKVYLWNKNKAKAYIKEIEIIY
;
A
#
# COMPACT_ATOMS: atom_id res chain seq x y z
N MET A 1 -6.95 31.50 2.07
CA MET A 1 -8.40 31.20 2.07
C MET A 1 -9.01 31.22 3.48
N VAL A 2 -8.64 30.28 4.37
CA VAL A 2 -9.29 30.12 5.68
C VAL A 2 -9.30 31.40 6.52
N LYS A 3 -8.15 32.07 6.68
CA LYS A 3 -8.04 33.35 7.41
C LYS A 3 -9.06 34.40 6.95
N LYS A 4 -9.36 34.46 5.65
CA LYS A 4 -10.23 35.47 5.05
C LYS A 4 -11.72 35.18 5.30
N HIS A 5 -12.13 33.93 5.14
CA HIS A 5 -13.54 33.55 5.20
C HIS A 5 -13.97 33.02 6.57
N PHE A 6 -13.03 32.67 7.44
CA PHE A 6 -13.27 32.15 8.79
C PHE A 6 -12.60 33.06 9.82
N ASP A 7 -11.57 32.56 10.51
CA ASP A 7 -10.79 33.25 11.53
C ASP A 7 -9.32 32.82 11.42
N ILE A 8 -8.40 33.63 11.94
CA ILE A 8 -6.96 33.33 11.96
C ILE A 8 -6.64 32.07 12.78
N LYS A 9 -7.32 31.83 13.90
CA LYS A 9 -7.09 30.67 14.77
C LYS A 9 -7.43 29.36 14.06
N ILE A 10 -8.54 29.35 13.31
CA ILE A 10 -8.94 28.21 12.48
C ILE A 10 -7.93 27.98 11.36
N ALA A 11 -7.42 29.06 10.75
CA ALA A 11 -6.40 28.95 9.71
C ALA A 11 -5.10 28.33 10.24
N VAL A 12 -4.60 28.80 11.38
CA VAL A 12 -3.37 28.27 12.01
C VAL A 12 -3.56 26.81 12.42
N ALA A 13 -4.70 26.46 13.04
CA ALA A 13 -4.97 25.09 13.44
C ALA A 13 -5.07 24.14 12.24
N ALA A 14 -5.78 24.53 11.17
CA ALA A 14 -5.90 23.72 9.96
C ALA A 14 -4.53 23.51 9.28
N VAL A 15 -3.67 24.54 9.25
CA VAL A 15 -2.31 24.42 8.71
C VAL A 15 -1.46 23.50 9.57
N ALA A 16 -1.51 23.63 10.90
CA ALA A 16 -0.74 22.76 11.81
C ALA A 16 -1.13 21.28 11.67
N ILE A 17 -2.44 21.00 11.54
CA ILE A 17 -2.96 19.65 11.27
C ILE A 17 -2.48 19.17 9.90
N PHE A 18 -2.56 20.01 8.86
CA PHE A 18 -2.10 19.67 7.52
C PHE A 18 -0.61 19.33 7.47
N THR A 19 0.23 20.11 8.16
CA THR A 19 1.69 19.90 8.16
C THR A 19 2.13 18.61 8.83
N LEU A 20 1.33 18.09 9.78
CA LEU A 20 1.60 16.83 10.45
C LEU A 20 0.89 15.63 9.79
N SER A 21 0.22 15.82 8.64
CA SER A 21 -0.43 14.72 7.93
C SER A 21 0.60 13.82 7.24
N ASN A 22 0.58 12.52 7.54
CA ASN A 22 1.47 11.54 6.90
C ASN A 22 1.25 11.50 5.39
N TRP A 23 -0.01 11.53 4.94
CA TRP A 23 -0.32 11.44 3.53
C TRP A 23 0.03 12.71 2.75
N GLN A 24 -0.15 13.89 3.34
CA GLN A 24 0.31 15.12 2.69
C GLN A 24 1.85 15.16 2.61
N PHE A 25 2.53 14.72 3.67
CA PHE A 25 3.99 14.61 3.68
C PHE A 25 4.49 13.60 2.64
N TYR A 26 3.90 12.40 2.59
CA TYR A 26 4.27 11.36 1.63
C TYR A 26 4.14 11.83 0.19
N TYR A 27 2.96 12.34 -0.19
CA TYR A 27 2.71 12.76 -1.56
C TYR A 27 3.44 14.05 -1.93
N ALA A 28 3.91 14.84 -0.96
CA ALA A 28 4.84 15.96 -1.22
C ALA A 28 6.21 15.51 -1.76
N HIS A 29 6.61 14.26 -1.50
CA HIS A 29 7.88 13.68 -1.96
C HIS A 29 7.70 12.72 -3.14
N GLU A 30 6.48 12.49 -3.62
CA GLU A 30 6.21 11.65 -4.77
C GLU A 30 6.10 12.51 -6.05
N VAL A 31 6.78 12.11 -7.13
CA VAL A 31 6.65 12.76 -8.45
C VAL A 31 5.34 12.32 -9.11
N ARG A 32 4.22 12.82 -8.58
CA ARG A 32 2.85 12.61 -9.08
C ARG A 32 2.01 13.88 -8.94
N SER A 33 0.88 13.92 -9.62
CA SER A 33 0.04 15.12 -9.72
C SER A 33 -0.80 15.46 -8.49
N TYR A 34 -0.84 14.63 -7.45
CA TYR A 34 -1.76 14.79 -6.31
C TYR A 34 -1.55 16.09 -5.52
N THR A 35 -0.32 16.56 -5.40
CA THR A 35 0.02 17.83 -4.75
C THR A 35 -0.46 19.03 -5.57
N LEU A 36 -0.22 18.99 -6.89
CA LEU A 36 -0.74 19.99 -7.84
C LEU A 36 -2.27 20.05 -7.82
N VAL A 37 -2.94 18.89 -7.81
CA VAL A 37 -4.40 18.79 -7.67
C VAL A 37 -4.88 19.45 -6.38
N SER A 38 -4.23 19.15 -5.26
CA SER A 38 -4.57 19.73 -3.95
C SER A 38 -4.43 21.26 -3.94
N MET A 39 -3.34 21.79 -4.51
CA MET A 39 -3.12 23.22 -4.66
C MET A 39 -4.19 23.89 -5.53
N LEU A 40 -4.45 23.35 -6.72
CA LEU A 40 -5.44 23.88 -7.64
C LEU A 40 -6.86 23.84 -7.07
N ILE A 41 -7.21 22.82 -6.28
CA ILE A 41 -8.49 22.75 -5.56
C ILE A 41 -8.59 23.87 -4.52
N VAL A 42 -7.53 24.14 -3.75
CA VAL A 42 -7.53 25.27 -2.81
C VAL A 42 -7.67 26.61 -3.54
N MET A 43 -7.02 26.78 -4.70
CA MET A 43 -7.19 27.98 -5.55
C MET A 43 -8.63 28.10 -6.08
N SER A 44 -9.22 26.98 -6.49
CA SER A 44 -10.61 26.90 -6.94
C SER A 44 -11.57 27.29 -5.82
N PHE A 45 -11.44 26.72 -4.62
CA PHE A 45 -12.25 27.10 -3.46
C PHE A 45 -12.04 28.54 -3.00
N TYR A 46 -10.80 29.03 -3.01
CA TYR A 46 -10.53 30.43 -2.70
C TYR A 46 -11.28 31.35 -3.66
N SER A 47 -11.21 31.08 -4.96
CA SER A 47 -11.91 31.87 -5.98
C SER A 47 -13.42 31.76 -5.85
N PHE A 48 -13.93 30.55 -5.62
CA PHE A 48 -15.33 30.25 -5.38
C PHE A 48 -15.91 31.04 -4.20
N PHE A 49 -15.28 30.99 -3.01
CA PHE A 49 -15.79 31.73 -1.85
C PHE A 49 -15.70 33.25 -2.02
N ASN A 50 -14.64 33.75 -2.64
CA ASN A 50 -14.56 35.18 -2.94
C ASN A 50 -15.66 35.64 -3.90
N TYR A 51 -16.02 34.80 -4.86
CA TYR A 51 -17.12 35.07 -5.77
C TYR A 51 -18.49 35.02 -5.07
N LEU A 52 -18.67 34.09 -4.11
CA LEU A 52 -19.88 34.03 -3.28
C LEU A 52 -20.05 35.23 -2.34
N ASP A 53 -18.94 35.78 -1.83
CA ASP A 53 -18.97 36.99 -1.00
C ASP A 53 -19.32 38.25 -1.81
N GLY A 54 -18.99 38.27 -3.12
CA GLY A 54 -19.40 39.32 -4.04
C GLY A 54 -18.94 39.06 -5.48
N TYR A 55 -19.69 39.56 -6.46
CA TYR A 55 -19.35 39.37 -7.87
C TYR A 55 -18.04 40.10 -8.22
N LYS A 56 -17.02 39.34 -8.59
CA LYS A 56 -15.73 39.87 -9.07
C LYS A 56 -15.22 38.99 -10.21
N LYS A 57 -15.18 39.56 -11.43
CA LYS A 57 -14.73 38.88 -12.66
C LYS A 57 -13.38 38.14 -12.52
N PRO A 58 -12.35 38.69 -11.83
CA PRO A 58 -11.07 37.99 -11.68
C PRO A 58 -11.20 36.65 -10.94
N HIS A 59 -12.07 36.56 -9.93
CA HIS A 59 -12.29 35.32 -9.20
C HIS A 59 -13.07 34.29 -10.03
N LEU A 60 -13.99 34.73 -10.88
CA LEU A 60 -14.67 33.84 -11.82
C LEU A 60 -13.70 33.29 -12.87
N LEU A 61 -12.79 34.13 -13.40
CA LEU A 61 -11.77 33.69 -14.35
C LEU A 61 -10.79 32.70 -13.71
N LEU A 62 -10.27 33.02 -12.52
CA LEU A 62 -9.37 32.14 -11.78
C LEU A 62 -10.05 30.79 -11.44
N TYR A 63 -11.33 30.84 -11.10
CA TYR A 63 -12.15 29.64 -10.91
C TYR A 63 -12.16 28.75 -12.17
N ILE A 64 -12.56 29.30 -13.32
CA ILE A 64 -12.62 28.55 -14.59
C ILE A 64 -11.25 27.98 -14.94
N LEU A 65 -10.19 28.77 -14.88
CA LEU A 65 -8.83 28.31 -15.19
C LEU A 65 -8.38 27.17 -14.26
N SER A 66 -8.57 27.33 -12.94
CA SER A 66 -8.19 26.29 -11.98
C SER A 66 -8.99 25.00 -12.17
N ALA A 67 -10.30 25.08 -12.41
CA ALA A 67 -11.16 23.94 -12.65
C ALA A 67 -10.82 23.22 -13.97
N THR A 68 -10.52 23.97 -15.04
CA THR A 68 -10.06 23.39 -16.30
C THR A 68 -8.75 22.64 -16.11
N ILE A 69 -7.72 23.28 -15.54
CA ILE A 69 -6.42 22.63 -15.30
C ILE A 69 -6.59 21.37 -14.43
N LEU A 70 -7.44 21.42 -13.40
CA LEU A 70 -7.76 20.27 -12.55
C LEU A 70 -8.27 19.07 -13.35
N PHE A 71 -9.20 19.29 -14.27
CA PHE A 71 -9.82 18.23 -15.05
C PHE A 71 -8.82 17.55 -15.99
N TYR A 72 -7.88 18.33 -16.55
CA TYR A 72 -6.78 17.79 -17.35
C TYR A 72 -5.65 17.18 -16.51
N THR A 73 -5.61 17.43 -15.19
CA THR A 73 -4.57 16.90 -14.30
C THR A 73 -4.99 15.58 -13.67
N HIS A 74 -6.23 15.47 -13.18
CA HIS A 74 -6.74 14.27 -12.54
C HIS A 74 -8.27 14.21 -12.58
N LEU A 75 -8.83 13.17 -13.17
CA LEU A 75 -10.26 13.11 -13.49
C LEU A 75 -11.17 13.02 -12.26
N THR A 76 -10.70 12.47 -11.13
CA THR A 76 -11.48 12.48 -9.88
C THR A 76 -11.73 13.88 -9.34
N SER A 77 -11.02 14.91 -9.84
CA SER A 77 -11.26 16.30 -9.47
C SER A 77 -12.62 16.82 -9.95
N VAL A 78 -13.30 16.14 -10.89
CA VAL A 78 -14.69 16.48 -11.29
C VAL A 78 -15.65 16.53 -10.10
N LEU A 79 -15.40 15.72 -9.08
CA LEU A 79 -16.19 15.69 -7.85
C LEU A 79 -16.12 17.01 -7.09
N ILE A 80 -15.07 17.81 -7.28
CA ILE A 80 -14.94 19.11 -6.63
C ILE A 80 -15.96 20.12 -7.15
N VAL A 81 -16.31 20.04 -8.43
CA VAL A 81 -17.34 20.89 -9.03
C VAL A 81 -18.71 20.47 -8.51
N VAL A 82 -18.95 19.17 -8.34
CA VAL A 82 -20.17 18.66 -7.68
C VAL A 82 -20.29 19.20 -6.26
N VAL A 83 -19.20 19.16 -5.47
CA VAL A 83 -19.15 19.74 -4.13
C VAL A 83 -19.46 21.24 -4.15
N GLN A 84 -18.78 22.01 -5.00
CA GLN A 84 -19.00 23.46 -5.08
C GLN A 84 -20.42 23.81 -5.53
N GLY A 85 -21.00 23.02 -6.45
CA GLY A 85 -22.40 23.09 -6.83
C GLY A 85 -23.32 22.89 -5.62
N ALA A 86 -23.10 21.83 -4.84
CA ALA A 86 -23.85 21.57 -3.62
C ALA A 86 -23.72 22.72 -2.59
N ILE A 87 -22.52 23.25 -2.39
CA ILE A 87 -22.28 24.37 -1.46
C ILE A 87 -22.99 25.65 -1.94
N SER A 88 -23.00 25.90 -3.24
CA SER A 88 -23.61 27.11 -3.82
C SER A 88 -25.12 27.18 -3.60
N LEU A 89 -25.80 26.02 -3.42
CA LEU A 89 -27.22 25.95 -3.07
C LEU A 89 -27.52 26.67 -1.74
N PHE A 90 -26.59 26.68 -0.79
CA PHE A 90 -26.76 27.43 0.47
C PHE A 90 -26.84 28.94 0.27
N TYR A 91 -26.38 29.45 -0.89
CA TYR A 91 -26.30 30.87 -1.21
C TYR A 91 -27.31 31.33 -2.27
N ILE A 92 -28.11 30.41 -2.82
CA ILE A 92 -29.04 30.69 -3.93
C ILE A 92 -30.06 31.78 -3.60
N ARG A 93 -30.60 31.77 -2.38
CA ARG A 93 -31.59 32.77 -1.92
C ARG A 93 -31.01 34.17 -1.75
N LYS A 94 -29.68 34.31 -1.65
CA LYS A 94 -29.02 35.61 -1.48
C LYS A 94 -28.82 36.32 -2.82
N ASN A 95 -28.45 35.58 -3.86
CA ASN A 95 -28.19 36.16 -5.19
C ASN A 95 -28.25 35.10 -6.31
N LEU A 96 -29.46 34.78 -6.76
CA LEU A 96 -29.71 33.75 -7.77
C LEU A 96 -28.93 34.02 -9.08
N LYS A 97 -28.89 35.27 -9.54
CA LYS A 97 -28.18 35.63 -10.78
C LYS A 97 -26.70 35.28 -10.73
N ASN A 98 -26.02 35.60 -9.63
CA ASN A 98 -24.60 35.26 -9.48
C ASN A 98 -24.37 33.75 -9.41
N ILE A 99 -25.28 33.00 -8.78
CA ILE A 99 -25.20 31.53 -8.71
C ILE A 99 -25.42 30.89 -10.09
N ILE A 100 -26.36 31.41 -10.89
CA ILE A 100 -26.54 30.95 -12.28
C ILE A 100 -25.26 31.20 -13.10
N VAL A 101 -24.66 32.39 -13.01
CA VAL A 101 -23.39 32.69 -13.70
C VAL A 101 -22.28 31.74 -13.24
N LEU A 102 -22.22 31.42 -11.95
CA LEU A 102 -21.29 30.44 -11.42
C LEU A 102 -21.53 29.05 -12.01
N TRP A 103 -22.77 28.57 -12.04
CA TRP A 103 -23.11 27.25 -12.62
C TRP A 103 -22.79 27.17 -14.10
N VAL A 104 -23.10 28.23 -14.88
CA VAL A 104 -22.69 28.31 -16.29
C VAL A 104 -21.16 28.24 -16.42
N SER A 105 -20.42 28.90 -15.52
CA SER A 105 -18.95 28.81 -15.51
C SER A 105 -18.42 27.42 -15.18
N MET A 106 -19.17 26.59 -14.42
CA MET A 106 -18.82 25.19 -14.15
C MET A 106 -18.94 24.30 -15.39
N VAL A 107 -19.83 24.66 -16.33
CA VAL A 107 -20.01 23.93 -17.60
C VAL A 107 -18.79 24.09 -18.52
N VAL A 108 -18.08 25.21 -18.46
CA VAL A 108 -16.94 25.50 -19.35
C VAL A 108 -15.81 24.46 -19.20
N PRO A 109 -15.27 24.18 -17.98
CA PRO A 109 -14.30 23.10 -17.80
C PRO A 109 -14.80 21.73 -18.27
N ILE A 110 -16.08 21.41 -18.03
CA ILE A 110 -16.69 20.14 -18.45
C ILE A 110 -16.71 20.03 -19.98
N ALA A 111 -17.11 21.09 -20.66
CA ALA A 111 -17.15 21.15 -22.12
C ALA A 111 -15.75 20.99 -22.73
N LEU A 112 -14.74 21.65 -22.17
CA LEU A 112 -13.35 21.49 -22.62
C LEU A 112 -12.85 20.06 -22.41
N LEU A 113 -13.11 19.47 -21.24
CA LEU A 113 -12.77 18.07 -20.98
C LEU A 113 -13.47 17.11 -21.94
N SER A 114 -14.73 17.38 -22.28
CA SER A 114 -15.52 16.53 -23.18
C SER A 114 -14.89 16.42 -24.58
N PHE A 115 -14.24 17.48 -25.08
CA PHE A 115 -13.51 17.44 -26.35
C PHE A 115 -12.37 16.42 -26.31
N TRP A 116 -11.63 16.36 -25.19
CA TRP A 116 -10.58 15.35 -25.01
C TRP A 116 -11.19 13.95 -24.86
N LEU A 117 -12.24 13.79 -24.06
CA LEU A 117 -12.89 12.50 -23.84
C LEU A 117 -13.46 11.89 -25.12
N LEU A 118 -14.10 12.69 -25.98
CA LEU A 118 -14.67 12.22 -27.24
C LEU A 118 -13.61 11.79 -28.26
N ASN A 119 -12.40 12.37 -28.17
CA ASN A 119 -11.28 12.05 -29.06
C ASN A 119 -10.38 10.93 -28.54
N ASN A 120 -10.67 10.35 -27.36
CA ASN A 120 -9.86 9.31 -26.73
C ASN A 120 -10.71 8.08 -26.38
N ASN A 121 -10.17 6.88 -26.63
CA ASN A 121 -10.84 5.62 -26.32
C ASN A 121 -10.76 5.24 -24.82
N TRP A 122 -10.64 6.23 -23.94
CA TRP A 122 -10.38 6.01 -22.51
C TRP A 122 -11.57 5.33 -21.79
N LEU A 123 -12.80 5.53 -22.29
CA LEU A 123 -14.00 4.83 -21.81
C LEU A 123 -14.15 3.40 -22.37
N GLY A 124 -13.26 2.97 -23.28
CA GLY A 124 -13.31 1.66 -23.92
C GLY A 124 -12.66 0.56 -23.09
N ASN A 125 -13.39 0.01 -22.10
CA ASN A 125 -13.31 -1.36 -21.53
C ASN A 125 -11.94 -2.08 -21.36
N ARG A 126 -10.80 -1.39 -21.27
CA ARG A 126 -9.47 -2.02 -21.16
C ARG A 126 -8.68 -1.62 -19.91
N GLU A 127 -9.34 -1.13 -18.87
CA GLU A 127 -8.63 -0.88 -17.60
C GLU A 127 -8.71 -2.12 -16.71
N THR A 128 -7.55 -2.69 -16.42
CA THR A 128 -7.37 -3.75 -15.44
C THR A 128 -7.80 -3.24 -14.06
N VAL A 129 -8.93 -3.74 -13.57
CA VAL A 129 -9.36 -3.48 -12.19
C VAL A 129 -8.40 -4.22 -11.27
N TRP A 130 -7.43 -3.51 -10.69
CA TRP A 130 -6.44 -4.11 -9.79
C TRP A 130 -6.82 -4.03 -8.30
N LEU A 131 -7.88 -3.29 -7.95
CA LEU A 131 -8.33 -3.14 -6.56
C LEU A 131 -9.55 -4.02 -6.25
N PRO A 132 -9.62 -4.61 -5.06
CA PRO A 132 -10.87 -5.22 -4.60
C PRO A 132 -11.92 -4.14 -4.31
N ALA A 133 -13.20 -4.51 -4.43
CA ALA A 133 -14.29 -3.64 -4.01
C ALA A 133 -14.15 -3.29 -2.51
N PRO A 134 -14.32 -1.99 -2.13
CA PRO A 134 -14.13 -1.59 -0.75
C PRO A 134 -15.30 -2.07 0.12
N ASN A 135 -15.01 -2.32 1.39
CA ASN A 135 -16.00 -2.57 2.42
C ASN A 135 -16.05 -1.39 3.42
N PHE A 136 -16.97 -1.42 4.39
CA PHE A 136 -17.10 -0.34 5.36
C PHE A 136 -15.82 -0.12 6.20
N GLU A 137 -15.08 -1.19 6.49
CA GLU A 137 -13.79 -1.09 7.17
C GLU A 137 -12.76 -0.32 6.33
N SER A 138 -12.81 -0.45 5.01
CA SER A 138 -11.98 0.34 4.08
C SER A 138 -12.26 1.84 4.22
N LEU A 139 -13.54 2.22 4.38
CA LEU A 139 -13.95 3.61 4.58
C LEU A 139 -13.45 4.16 5.92
N VAL A 140 -13.62 3.40 7.01
CA VAL A 140 -13.11 3.76 8.35
C VAL A 140 -11.59 3.90 8.32
N ASN A 141 -10.89 2.98 7.65
CA ASN A 141 -9.44 3.03 7.49
C ASN A 141 -9.01 4.27 6.71
N MET A 142 -9.72 4.67 5.65
CA MET A 142 -9.39 5.89 4.92
C MET A 142 -9.47 7.16 5.76
N PHE A 143 -10.55 7.35 6.51
CA PHE A 143 -10.62 8.51 7.39
C PHE A 143 -9.57 8.45 8.51
N SER A 144 -9.36 7.26 9.10
CA SER A 144 -8.36 7.08 10.16
C SER A 144 -6.96 7.40 9.66
N GLN A 145 -6.62 6.99 8.44
CA GLN A 145 -5.37 7.29 7.76
C GLN A 145 -5.21 8.80 7.51
N TYR A 146 -6.26 9.49 7.06
CA TYR A 146 -6.21 10.94 6.87
C TYR A 146 -6.04 11.74 8.16
N PHE A 147 -6.44 11.20 9.32
CA PHE A 147 -6.26 11.82 10.63
C PHE A 147 -5.03 11.28 11.40
N ASN A 148 -4.15 10.50 10.75
CA ASN A 148 -3.03 9.79 11.38
C ASN A 148 -3.44 8.95 12.61
N GLY A 149 -4.65 8.40 12.64
CA GLY A 149 -5.11 7.52 13.72
C GLY A 149 -6.62 7.47 13.91
N ARG A 150 -7.10 6.31 14.38
CA ARG A 150 -8.52 6.07 14.68
C ARG A 150 -9.07 6.99 15.78
N TYR A 151 -8.28 7.27 16.82
CA TYR A 151 -8.73 8.10 17.95
C TYR A 151 -9.01 9.55 17.57
N ILE A 152 -8.17 10.15 16.72
CA ILE A 152 -8.41 11.51 16.21
C ILE A 152 -9.63 11.51 15.30
N PHE A 153 -9.77 10.51 14.43
CA PHE A 153 -10.97 10.36 13.61
C PHE A 153 -12.25 10.23 14.43
N TYR A 154 -12.28 9.38 15.45
CA TYR A 154 -13.45 9.25 16.33
C TYR A 154 -13.72 10.53 17.13
N SER A 155 -12.69 11.23 17.57
CA SER A 155 -12.83 12.55 18.21
C SER A 155 -13.46 13.55 17.25
N PHE A 156 -13.07 13.55 15.96
CA PHE A 156 -13.71 14.36 14.91
C PHE A 156 -15.19 14.01 14.74
N LEU A 157 -15.57 12.73 14.75
CA LEU A 157 -16.98 12.31 14.68
C LEU A 157 -17.77 12.78 15.90
N VAL A 158 -17.22 12.64 17.11
CA VAL A 158 -17.86 13.11 18.35
C VAL A 158 -18.05 14.62 18.32
N LEU A 159 -17.01 15.39 17.95
CA LEU A 159 -17.12 16.84 17.83
C LEU A 159 -18.15 17.25 16.77
N THR A 160 -18.20 16.54 15.64
CA THR A 160 -19.20 16.78 14.59
C THR A 160 -20.61 16.53 15.12
N LEU A 161 -20.84 15.41 15.83
CA LEU A 161 -22.14 15.10 16.43
C LEU A 161 -22.57 16.15 17.46
N VAL A 162 -21.66 16.54 18.36
CA VAL A 162 -21.92 17.59 19.35
C VAL A 162 -22.27 18.92 18.68
N TYR A 163 -21.56 19.26 17.60
CA TYR A 163 -21.85 20.46 16.81
C TYR A 163 -23.23 20.39 16.17
N ILE A 164 -23.57 19.27 15.52
CA ILE A 164 -24.88 19.06 14.90
C ILE A 164 -25.99 19.22 15.94
N VAL A 165 -25.88 18.57 17.10
CA VAL A 165 -26.86 18.69 18.19
C VAL A 165 -26.99 20.14 18.66
N LYS A 166 -25.87 20.85 18.88
CA LYS A 166 -25.89 22.28 19.24
C LYS A 166 -26.55 23.16 18.18
N SER A 167 -26.24 22.93 16.90
CA SER A 167 -26.83 23.66 15.78
C SER A 167 -28.34 23.45 15.69
N PHE A 168 -28.82 22.22 15.90
CA PHE A 168 -30.25 21.93 15.94
C PHE A 168 -30.96 22.60 17.12
N LEU A 169 -30.39 22.49 18.33
CA LEU A 169 -30.96 23.10 19.53
C LEU A 169 -31.05 24.64 19.42
N LYS A 170 -30.07 25.27 18.77
CA LYS A 170 -30.05 26.73 18.56
C LYS A 170 -30.73 27.19 17.27
N LYS A 171 -31.15 26.27 16.40
CA LYS A 171 -31.64 26.57 15.04
C LYS A 171 -30.65 27.39 14.21
N GLU A 172 -29.35 27.16 14.40
CA GLU A 172 -28.27 27.85 13.70
C GLU A 172 -27.64 26.94 12.64
N PHE A 173 -27.62 27.40 11.39
CA PHE A 173 -26.97 26.69 10.28
C PHE A 173 -25.78 27.50 9.75
N ASP A 174 -24.56 27.12 10.14
CA ASP A 174 -23.37 27.73 9.57
C ASP A 174 -23.00 27.08 8.23
N LYS A 175 -23.32 27.79 7.15
CA LYS A 175 -23.02 27.44 5.76
C LYS A 175 -21.53 27.20 5.53
N LYS A 176 -20.64 27.88 6.27
CA LYS A 176 -19.19 27.78 6.11
C LYS A 176 -18.66 26.45 6.63
N PHE A 177 -19.11 26.01 7.81
CA PHE A 177 -18.78 24.68 8.33
C PHE A 177 -19.25 23.58 7.38
N TRP A 178 -20.53 23.62 7.00
CA TRP A 178 -21.10 22.63 6.10
C TRP A 178 -20.40 22.64 4.75
N GLY A 179 -19.98 23.80 4.24
CA GLY A 179 -19.16 23.88 3.04
C GLY A 179 -17.85 23.08 3.13
N MET A 180 -17.10 23.24 4.23
CA MET A 180 -15.84 22.51 4.43
C MET A 180 -16.08 21.02 4.68
N PHE A 181 -17.14 20.70 5.43
CA PHE A 181 -17.52 19.33 5.74
C PHE A 181 -17.90 18.56 4.46
N LEU A 182 -18.69 19.18 3.58
CA LEU A 182 -19.06 18.61 2.29
C LEU A 182 -17.83 18.42 1.39
N TRP A 183 -16.91 19.39 1.35
CA TRP A 183 -15.63 19.21 0.64
C TRP A 183 -14.83 18.03 1.18
N GLY A 184 -14.77 17.87 2.50
CA GLY A 184 -14.04 16.77 3.10
C GLY A 184 -14.67 15.39 2.94
N THR A 185 -15.99 15.30 2.74
CA THR A 185 -16.72 14.03 2.84
C THR A 185 -17.36 13.57 1.53
N ILE A 186 -17.98 14.46 0.73
CA ILE A 186 -18.69 14.05 -0.49
C ILE A 186 -17.77 13.31 -1.48
N PRO A 187 -16.55 13.79 -1.82
CA PRO A 187 -15.71 13.09 -2.80
C PRO A 187 -15.35 11.67 -2.37
N ILE A 188 -15.14 11.49 -1.06
CA ILE A 188 -14.86 10.20 -0.43
C ILE A 188 -16.06 9.26 -0.56
N ILE A 189 -17.25 9.74 -0.20
CA ILE A 189 -18.47 8.93 -0.22
C ILE A 189 -18.87 8.56 -1.65
N ILE A 190 -18.76 9.50 -2.60
CA ILE A 190 -19.04 9.21 -4.02
C ILE A 190 -18.10 8.14 -4.55
N ILE A 191 -16.78 8.25 -4.33
CA ILE A 191 -15.83 7.25 -4.83
C ILE A 191 -15.99 5.91 -4.12
N PHE A 192 -16.35 5.90 -2.84
CA PHE A 192 -16.66 4.68 -2.10
C PHE A 192 -17.80 3.90 -2.78
N PHE A 193 -18.95 4.53 -2.99
CA PHE A 193 -20.07 3.88 -3.66
C PHE A 193 -19.78 3.58 -5.13
N ALA A 194 -19.12 4.48 -5.86
CA ALA A 194 -18.73 4.22 -7.24
C ALA A 194 -17.79 3.01 -7.38
N SER A 195 -16.95 2.78 -6.37
CA SER A 195 -16.05 1.63 -6.31
C SER A 195 -16.76 0.32 -5.96
N ILE A 196 -17.91 0.38 -5.27
CA ILE A 196 -18.74 -0.80 -4.99
C ILE A 196 -19.53 -1.21 -6.24
N TYR A 197 -20.09 -0.24 -6.96
CA TYR A 197 -21.09 -0.52 -8.01
C TYR A 197 -20.54 -0.48 -9.44
N TYR A 198 -19.40 0.16 -9.70
CA TYR A 198 -18.88 0.33 -11.08
C TYR A 198 -17.46 -0.18 -11.26
N ASN A 199 -16.46 0.50 -10.69
CA ASN A 199 -15.06 0.16 -10.88
C ASN A 199 -14.29 0.50 -9.59
N PRO A 200 -13.78 -0.51 -8.86
CA PRO A 200 -13.00 -0.32 -7.64
C PRO A 200 -11.79 0.62 -7.83
N ARG A 201 -11.91 1.86 -7.33
CA ARG A 201 -10.86 2.89 -7.37
C ARG A 201 -10.64 3.56 -6.01
N PHE A 202 -11.11 2.93 -4.95
CA PHE A 202 -11.09 3.51 -3.61
C PHE A 202 -9.68 3.43 -3.00
N THR A 203 -8.92 4.52 -3.14
CA THR A 203 -7.55 4.63 -2.62
C THR A 203 -7.28 6.03 -2.04
N TYR A 204 -6.41 6.11 -1.03
CA TYR A 204 -6.08 7.33 -0.29
C TYR A 204 -5.59 8.47 -1.20
N ARG A 205 -4.83 8.15 -2.26
CA ARG A 205 -4.27 9.15 -3.19
C ARG A 205 -5.30 9.90 -4.02
N TYR A 206 -6.37 9.23 -4.45
CA TYR A 206 -7.33 9.83 -5.39
C TYR A 206 -8.23 10.89 -4.76
N MET A 207 -8.32 10.91 -3.43
CA MET A 207 -9.12 11.85 -2.65
C MET A 207 -8.26 12.61 -1.63
N LEU A 208 -6.94 12.66 -1.83
CA LEU A 208 -6.03 13.37 -0.93
C LEU A 208 -6.46 14.83 -0.71
N TYR A 209 -6.98 15.48 -1.76
CA TYR A 209 -7.49 16.85 -1.69
C TYR A 209 -8.68 17.04 -0.73
N ALA A 210 -9.43 15.98 -0.40
CA ALA A 210 -10.55 16.05 0.54
C ALA A 210 -10.07 16.27 1.98
N THR A 211 -8.85 15.83 2.29
CA THR A 211 -8.25 16.03 3.62
C THR A 211 -8.19 17.50 4.02
N ILE A 212 -8.01 18.41 3.07
CA ILE A 212 -7.99 19.86 3.34
C ILE A 212 -9.33 20.32 3.90
N GLY A 213 -10.45 19.89 3.31
CA GLY A 213 -11.79 20.15 3.84
C GLY A 213 -11.97 19.57 5.25
N LEU A 214 -11.52 18.33 5.47
CA LEU A 214 -11.58 17.66 6.77
C LEU A 214 -10.77 18.39 7.85
N TYR A 215 -9.56 18.86 7.53
CA TYR A 215 -8.69 19.57 8.48
C TYR A 215 -9.27 20.94 8.85
N ILE A 216 -9.85 21.66 7.88
CA ILE A 216 -10.54 22.92 8.15
C ILE A 216 -11.80 22.67 8.99
N SER A 217 -12.58 21.61 8.71
CA SER A 217 -13.73 21.22 9.51
C SER A 217 -13.34 20.87 10.95
N LEU A 218 -12.29 20.08 11.16
CA LEU A 218 -11.80 19.75 12.50
C LEU A 218 -11.35 21.02 13.25
N ALA A 219 -10.55 21.88 12.61
CA ALA A 219 -10.13 23.14 13.20
C ALA A 219 -11.32 24.03 13.58
N TYR A 220 -12.33 24.13 12.70
CA TYR A 220 -13.56 24.85 12.99
C TYR A 220 -14.31 24.25 14.19
N LEU A 221 -14.48 22.93 14.24
CA LEU A 221 -15.19 22.26 15.32
C LEU A 221 -14.56 22.49 16.69
N ILE A 222 -13.22 22.45 16.78
CA ILE A 222 -12.49 22.69 18.04
C ILE A 222 -12.88 24.05 18.64
N PHE A 223 -12.84 25.11 17.84
CA PHE A 223 -13.11 26.47 18.33
C PHE A 223 -14.60 26.83 18.40
N SER A 224 -15.46 26.15 17.64
CA SER A 224 -16.91 26.40 17.64
C SER A 224 -17.65 25.62 18.72
N VAL A 225 -17.20 24.40 19.04
CA VAL A 225 -17.82 23.56 20.08
C VAL A 225 -17.33 23.96 21.47
N ILE A 226 -16.04 24.28 21.62
CA ILE A 226 -15.41 24.60 22.90
C ILE A 226 -15.31 26.12 23.06
N LYS A 227 -16.21 26.69 23.86
CA LYS A 227 -16.29 28.15 24.06
C LYS A 227 -15.04 28.74 24.73
N ASN A 228 -14.38 27.98 25.61
CA ASN A 228 -13.17 28.44 26.30
C ASN A 228 -11.94 28.25 25.39
N ASN A 229 -11.34 29.36 24.96
CA ASN A 229 -10.17 29.34 24.09
C ASN A 229 -9.00 28.51 24.66
N TYR A 230 -8.75 28.55 25.97
CA TYR A 230 -7.67 27.77 26.58
C TYR A 230 -7.90 26.27 26.45
N LEU A 231 -9.14 25.81 26.66
CA LEU A 231 -9.51 24.40 26.46
C LEU A 231 -9.47 23.99 24.98
N ALA A 232 -9.91 24.89 24.08
CA ALA A 232 -9.85 24.65 22.64
C ALA A 232 -8.39 24.50 22.15
N PHE A 233 -7.50 25.39 22.59
CA PHE A 233 -6.07 25.28 22.32
C PHE A 233 -5.44 24.06 22.99
N GLY A 234 -5.83 23.73 24.22
CA GLY A 234 -5.39 22.51 24.89
C GLY A 234 -5.74 21.25 24.10
N LEU A 235 -6.98 21.14 23.61
CA LEU A 235 -7.39 20.04 22.74
C LEU A 235 -6.61 20.02 21.42
N LEU A 236 -6.41 21.18 20.79
CA LEU A 236 -5.62 21.28 19.57
C LEU A 236 -4.19 20.78 19.81
N ILE A 237 -3.53 21.19 20.91
CA ILE A 237 -2.18 20.73 21.26
C ILE A 237 -2.17 19.22 21.45
N ILE A 238 -3.14 18.65 22.17
CA ILE A 238 -3.26 17.19 22.33
C ILE A 238 -3.35 16.50 20.97
N ILE A 239 -4.20 16.99 20.07
CA ILE A 239 -4.34 16.44 18.71
C ILE A 239 -3.01 16.51 17.95
N LEU A 240 -2.32 17.65 17.99
CA LEU A 240 -1.04 17.84 17.29
C LEU A 240 0.06 16.93 17.88
N VAL A 241 0.10 16.76 19.20
CA VAL A 241 1.04 15.84 19.87
C VAL A 241 0.78 14.41 19.43
N VAL A 242 -0.48 13.96 19.44
CA VAL A 242 -0.83 12.60 18.98
C VAL A 242 -0.49 12.42 17.50
N GLN A 243 -0.74 13.43 16.64
CA GLN A 243 -0.34 13.35 15.24
C GLN A 243 1.17 13.29 15.07
N ALA A 244 1.94 14.08 15.84
CA ALA A 244 3.40 14.07 15.80
C ALA A 244 3.97 12.71 16.26
N PHE A 245 3.38 12.07 17.27
CA PHE A 245 3.76 10.72 17.68
C PHE A 245 3.45 9.67 16.61
N ASN A 246 2.37 9.84 15.86
CA ASN A 246 1.99 8.96 14.76
C ASN A 246 2.62 9.37 13.42
N PHE A 247 3.46 10.42 13.40
CA PHE A 247 4.05 10.95 12.18
C PHE A 247 5.23 10.09 11.74
N ASP A 248 5.17 9.55 10.53
CA ASP A 248 6.23 8.69 9.99
C ASP A 248 7.15 9.48 9.05
N ILE A 249 8.25 9.98 9.62
CA ILE A 249 9.30 10.68 8.86
C ILE A 249 10.01 9.72 7.88
N LYS A 250 10.04 8.42 8.18
CA LYS A 250 10.79 7.40 7.44
C LYS A 250 9.93 6.67 6.41
N GLN A 251 8.77 7.21 6.05
CA GLN A 251 7.87 6.56 5.12
C GLN A 251 8.63 6.21 3.81
N LYS A 252 8.85 4.92 3.58
CA LYS A 252 9.73 4.43 2.53
C LYS A 252 9.11 4.73 1.15
N ASN A 253 9.89 5.39 0.30
CA ASN A 253 9.52 5.68 -1.08
C ASN A 253 9.87 4.49 -1.97
N GLY A 254 8.89 3.70 -2.38
CA GLY A 254 9.04 2.64 -3.40
C GLY A 254 10.27 1.73 -3.22
N GLY A 255 10.66 1.06 -4.31
CA GLY A 255 11.88 0.23 -4.31
C GLY A 255 13.17 1.01 -4.53
N ASP A 256 14.27 0.56 -3.92
CA ASP A 256 15.60 1.18 -4.09
C ASP A 256 16.23 0.75 -5.43
N TRP A 257 15.65 1.26 -6.52
CA TRP A 257 16.12 1.01 -7.87
C TRP A 257 17.54 1.50 -8.11
N ARG A 258 17.96 2.57 -7.43
CA ARG A 258 19.34 3.06 -7.53
C ARG A 258 20.32 2.03 -6.99
N GLY A 259 20.08 1.52 -5.78
CA GLY A 259 20.90 0.47 -5.18
C GLY A 259 20.87 -0.83 -5.99
N ALA A 260 19.68 -1.26 -6.41
CA ALA A 260 19.50 -2.47 -7.21
C ALA A 260 20.23 -2.42 -8.54
N VAL A 261 20.11 -1.30 -9.28
CA VAL A 261 20.74 -1.16 -10.59
C VAL A 261 22.25 -0.91 -10.49
N ASN A 262 22.72 -0.17 -9.48
CA ASN A 262 24.16 -0.06 -9.21
C ASN A 262 24.81 -1.43 -8.98
N TYR A 263 24.13 -2.32 -8.24
CA TYR A 263 24.60 -3.68 -8.06
C TYR A 263 24.49 -4.51 -9.35
N TYR A 264 23.38 -4.40 -10.08
CA TYR A 264 23.24 -5.03 -11.39
C TYR A 264 24.40 -4.68 -12.32
N SER A 265 24.75 -3.40 -12.44
CA SER A 265 25.88 -2.95 -13.26
C SER A 265 27.23 -3.49 -12.79
N SER A 266 27.36 -3.90 -11.53
CA SER A 266 28.60 -4.53 -11.01
C SER A 266 28.71 -6.03 -11.29
N VAL A 267 27.61 -6.69 -11.66
CA VAL A 267 27.56 -8.14 -11.91
C VAL A 267 27.16 -8.51 -13.34
N LYS A 268 26.57 -7.59 -14.10
CA LYS A 268 26.22 -7.79 -15.51
C LYS A 268 27.49 -8.02 -16.33
N ASP A 269 27.44 -9.03 -17.20
CA ASP A 269 28.42 -9.26 -18.26
C ASP A 269 27.74 -9.67 -19.59
N ASP A 270 28.52 -9.79 -20.67
CA ASP A 270 28.02 -10.16 -22.00
C ASP A 270 27.48 -11.60 -22.07
N ASN A 271 27.80 -12.43 -21.08
CA ASN A 271 27.35 -13.81 -20.95
C ASN A 271 26.14 -13.94 -20.00
N SER A 272 25.55 -12.81 -19.60
CA SER A 272 24.40 -12.74 -18.72
C SER A 272 23.15 -12.28 -19.48
N VAL A 273 22.01 -12.85 -19.11
CA VAL A 273 20.68 -12.38 -19.52
C VAL A 273 19.91 -11.91 -18.31
N THR A 274 19.06 -10.89 -18.48
CA THR A 274 18.31 -10.29 -17.37
C THR A 274 16.82 -10.33 -17.65
N ILE A 275 16.04 -10.72 -16.64
CA ILE A 275 14.57 -10.66 -16.69
C ILE A 275 14.07 -9.76 -15.55
N ILE A 276 13.28 -8.75 -15.91
CA ILE A 276 12.59 -7.86 -14.98
C ILE A 276 11.15 -8.34 -14.84
N SER A 277 10.80 -8.82 -13.65
CA SER A 277 9.44 -9.23 -13.32
C SER A 277 8.54 -8.03 -13.04
N ALA A 278 7.28 -8.13 -13.47
CA ALA A 278 6.33 -7.04 -13.62
C ALA A 278 6.77 -6.06 -14.71
N GLU A 279 6.23 -6.28 -15.91
CA GLU A 279 6.71 -5.67 -17.14
C GLU A 279 6.86 -4.15 -17.00
N TYR A 280 5.87 -3.47 -16.42
CA TYR A 280 5.84 -2.01 -16.28
C TYR A 280 7.00 -1.41 -15.47
N LEU A 281 7.79 -2.22 -14.76
CA LEU A 281 8.96 -1.77 -14.02
C LEU A 281 10.21 -1.57 -14.89
N TYR A 282 10.21 -1.98 -16.16
CA TYR A 282 11.32 -1.73 -17.08
C TYR A 282 11.65 -0.23 -17.16
N VAL A 283 10.64 0.65 -17.06
CA VAL A 283 10.82 2.11 -17.09
C VAL A 283 11.66 2.61 -15.90
N ALA A 284 11.35 2.12 -14.69
CA ALA A 284 12.07 2.50 -13.48
C ALA A 284 13.50 1.98 -13.50
N PHE A 285 13.68 0.72 -13.91
CA PHE A 285 14.99 0.11 -14.11
C PHE A 285 15.84 0.92 -15.11
N THR A 286 15.29 1.20 -16.30
CA THR A 286 15.99 1.88 -17.40
C THR A 286 16.50 3.24 -16.99
N TYR A 287 15.71 4.02 -16.24
CA TYR A 287 16.12 5.34 -15.76
C TYR A 287 17.45 5.33 -14.98
N TYR A 288 17.66 4.29 -14.18
CA TYR A 288 18.90 4.11 -13.40
C TYR A 288 19.97 3.34 -14.16
N TYR A 289 19.60 2.54 -15.16
CA TYR A 289 20.51 1.74 -15.96
C TYR A 289 21.18 2.56 -17.06
N ASP A 290 20.39 3.16 -17.95
CA ASP A 290 20.88 3.96 -19.07
C ASP A 290 19.89 5.08 -19.42
N LYS A 291 20.34 6.33 -19.25
CA LYS A 291 19.52 7.52 -19.53
C LYS A 291 19.28 7.74 -21.02
N GLY A 292 20.19 7.30 -21.89
CA GLY A 292 20.01 7.37 -23.34
C GLY A 292 18.86 6.48 -23.79
N ILE A 293 18.84 5.22 -23.34
CA ILE A 293 17.74 4.28 -23.59
C ILE A 293 16.43 4.81 -22.97
N PHE A 294 16.49 5.37 -21.76
CA PHE A 294 15.32 5.95 -21.09
C PHE A 294 14.69 7.11 -21.88
N MET A 295 15.51 7.97 -22.50
CA MET A 295 15.02 9.12 -23.28
C MET A 295 14.39 8.70 -24.62
N ASP A 296 14.81 7.56 -25.19
CA ASP A 296 14.19 6.98 -26.39
C ASP A 296 12.94 6.15 -26.03
N TYR A 297 11.89 6.83 -25.57
CA TYR A 297 10.67 6.19 -25.06
C TYR A 297 10.01 5.25 -26.09
N GLY A 298 10.09 5.59 -27.39
CA GLY A 298 9.49 4.81 -28.47
C GLY A 298 10.15 3.44 -28.66
N ASN A 299 11.48 3.36 -28.51
CA ASN A 299 12.25 2.14 -28.75
C ASN A 299 12.88 1.57 -27.47
N MET A 300 12.47 2.03 -26.28
CA MET A 300 13.08 1.66 -24.99
C MET A 300 13.20 0.14 -24.82
N ARG A 301 12.12 -0.61 -25.09
CA ARG A 301 12.11 -2.08 -24.99
C ARG A 301 13.06 -2.75 -25.96
N GLU A 302 13.09 -2.29 -27.22
CA GLU A 302 13.98 -2.85 -28.24
C GLU A 302 15.44 -2.60 -27.88
N ASN A 303 15.76 -1.41 -27.37
CA ASN A 303 17.10 -1.06 -26.92
C ASN A 303 17.52 -1.86 -25.67
N LEU A 304 16.61 -2.12 -24.71
CA LEU A 304 16.89 -3.04 -23.60
C LEU A 304 17.14 -4.48 -24.07
N LYS A 305 16.36 -4.96 -25.05
CA LYS A 305 16.54 -6.31 -25.62
C LYS A 305 17.92 -6.47 -26.30
N LYS A 306 18.45 -5.41 -26.92
CA LYS A 306 19.84 -5.41 -27.47
C LYS A 306 20.90 -5.61 -26.37
N ASP A 307 20.59 -5.22 -25.14
CA ASP A 307 21.43 -5.37 -23.96
C ASP A 307 21.13 -6.66 -23.17
N ASN A 308 20.42 -7.62 -23.76
CA ASN A 308 19.97 -8.87 -23.14
C ASN A 308 19.09 -8.66 -21.90
N ILE A 309 18.30 -7.57 -21.87
CA ILE A 309 17.36 -7.25 -20.80
C ILE A 309 15.94 -7.41 -21.33
N PHE A 310 15.18 -8.28 -20.67
CA PHE A 310 13.82 -8.63 -21.02
C PHE A 310 12.89 -8.32 -19.85
N GLU A 311 11.64 -7.98 -20.14
CA GLU A 311 10.59 -7.78 -19.16
C GLU A 311 9.50 -8.85 -19.31
N GLY A 312 8.91 -9.28 -18.19
CA GLY A 312 7.90 -10.33 -18.22
C GLY A 312 7.04 -10.38 -16.97
N ASN A 313 5.76 -10.70 -17.14
CA ASN A 313 4.84 -10.86 -16.02
C ASN A 313 4.84 -12.29 -15.46
N ASN A 314 5.30 -13.29 -16.20
CA ASN A 314 5.28 -14.71 -15.82
C ASN A 314 6.33 -15.49 -16.63
N ASP A 315 6.32 -16.81 -16.54
CA ASP A 315 7.26 -17.71 -17.21
C ASP A 315 7.20 -17.68 -18.74
N TYR A 316 6.15 -17.14 -19.37
CA TYR A 316 6.07 -17.05 -20.84
C TYR A 316 7.23 -16.25 -21.46
N VAL A 317 7.81 -15.30 -20.73
CA VAL A 317 8.99 -14.54 -21.18
C VAL A 317 10.18 -15.44 -21.49
N LEU A 318 10.27 -16.62 -20.85
CA LEU A 318 11.33 -17.60 -21.10
C LEU A 318 11.26 -18.17 -22.53
N ASN A 319 10.09 -18.14 -23.18
CA ASN A 319 9.94 -18.57 -24.58
C ASN A 319 10.54 -17.57 -25.57
N GLU A 320 10.73 -16.31 -25.17
CA GLU A 320 11.36 -15.27 -26.01
C GLU A 320 12.89 -15.31 -25.95
N ILE A 321 13.47 -16.09 -25.03
CA ILE A 321 14.88 -16.05 -24.69
C ILE A 321 15.50 -17.43 -24.94
N ASP A 322 16.49 -17.48 -25.83
CA ASP A 322 17.35 -18.66 -25.95
C ASP A 322 18.39 -18.66 -24.83
N LEU A 323 18.01 -19.25 -23.68
CA LEU A 323 18.86 -19.32 -22.48
C LEU A 323 20.16 -20.10 -22.70
N SER A 324 20.26 -20.93 -23.75
CA SER A 324 21.48 -21.72 -24.02
C SER A 324 22.69 -20.86 -24.41
N LYS A 325 22.45 -19.59 -24.79
CA LYS A 325 23.48 -18.62 -25.17
C LYS A 325 24.19 -17.95 -24.00
N TYR A 326 23.71 -18.14 -22.77
CA TYR A 326 24.15 -17.41 -21.59
C TYR A 326 24.62 -18.35 -20.50
N GLY A 327 25.64 -17.94 -19.74
CA GLY A 327 26.10 -18.64 -18.55
C GLY A 327 25.35 -18.24 -17.28
N GLN A 328 24.74 -17.05 -17.27
CA GLN A 328 24.03 -16.53 -16.09
C GLN A 328 22.68 -15.90 -16.44
N LEU A 329 21.74 -16.02 -15.51
CA LEU A 329 20.46 -15.32 -15.55
C LEU A 329 20.29 -14.46 -14.28
N HIS A 330 20.13 -13.16 -14.48
CA HIS A 330 19.70 -12.23 -13.44
C HIS A 330 18.18 -12.08 -13.47
N LEU A 331 17.52 -12.39 -12.36
CA LEU A 331 16.07 -12.23 -12.21
C LEU A 331 15.79 -11.13 -11.19
N ILE A 332 15.19 -10.04 -11.64
CA ILE A 332 14.81 -8.90 -10.81
C ILE A 332 13.33 -9.02 -10.50
N LEU A 333 13.01 -9.39 -9.26
CA LEU A 333 11.65 -9.55 -8.76
C LEU A 333 11.23 -8.31 -7.98
N SER A 334 10.30 -7.54 -8.53
CA SER A 334 9.62 -6.45 -7.84
C SER A 334 8.16 -6.43 -8.28
N HIS A 335 7.24 -6.19 -7.34
CA HIS A 335 5.79 -6.28 -7.56
C HIS A 335 5.28 -7.60 -8.18
N TYR A 336 6.13 -8.63 -8.26
CA TYR A 336 5.81 -9.90 -8.91
C TYR A 336 4.59 -10.57 -8.28
N ASN A 337 4.37 -10.45 -6.97
CA ASN A 337 3.16 -10.99 -6.31
C ASN A 337 1.83 -10.42 -6.86
N VAL A 338 1.85 -9.28 -7.57
CA VAL A 338 0.66 -8.65 -8.15
C VAL A 338 0.36 -9.21 -9.55
N VAL A 339 1.40 -9.48 -10.35
CA VAL A 339 1.29 -9.92 -11.75
C VAL A 339 1.49 -11.43 -11.93
N ASP A 340 2.16 -12.06 -10.97
CA ASP A 340 2.57 -13.48 -10.89
C ASP A 340 2.37 -13.99 -9.45
N PRO A 341 1.11 -14.05 -8.96
CA PRO A 341 0.83 -14.45 -7.59
C PRO A 341 1.34 -15.86 -7.25
N ASP A 342 1.41 -16.74 -8.25
CA ASP A 342 1.90 -18.11 -8.12
C ASP A 342 3.42 -18.22 -8.33
N SER A 343 4.10 -17.09 -8.59
CA SER A 343 5.56 -17.02 -8.81
C SER A 343 6.06 -17.97 -9.90
N THR A 344 5.27 -18.15 -10.96
CA THR A 344 5.52 -19.05 -12.09
C THR A 344 6.89 -18.81 -12.70
N LEU A 345 7.26 -17.55 -12.97
CA LEU A 345 8.54 -17.19 -13.57
C LEU A 345 9.72 -17.63 -12.69
N TYR A 346 9.65 -17.26 -11.42
CA TYR A 346 10.69 -17.61 -10.46
C TYR A 346 10.81 -19.13 -10.31
N ASN A 347 9.69 -19.85 -10.19
CA ASN A 347 9.68 -21.30 -10.03
C ASN A 347 10.22 -22.02 -11.28
N ALA A 348 9.85 -21.57 -12.48
CA ALA A 348 10.34 -22.13 -13.74
C ALA A 348 11.88 -22.06 -13.84
N VAL A 349 12.47 -20.94 -13.42
CA VAL A 349 13.93 -20.76 -13.40
C VAL A 349 14.57 -21.57 -12.27
N ALA A 350 14.05 -21.45 -11.05
CA ALA A 350 14.65 -22.04 -9.85
C ALA A 350 14.57 -23.57 -9.80
N ASN A 351 13.61 -24.18 -10.50
CA ASN A 351 13.54 -25.64 -10.61
C ASN A 351 14.59 -26.21 -11.57
N LYS A 352 15.11 -25.40 -12.49
CA LYS A 352 16.04 -25.85 -13.53
C LYS A 352 17.48 -25.47 -13.23
N TYR A 353 17.71 -24.28 -12.70
CA TYR A 353 19.05 -23.69 -12.57
C TYR A 353 19.42 -23.39 -11.12
N LYS A 354 20.72 -23.48 -10.80
CA LYS A 354 21.23 -23.24 -9.45
C LYS A 354 21.24 -21.75 -9.13
N LEU A 355 20.56 -21.35 -8.05
CA LEU A 355 20.62 -19.99 -7.51
C LEU A 355 21.97 -19.75 -6.83
N THR A 356 22.79 -18.84 -7.37
CA THR A 356 24.14 -18.53 -6.88
C THR A 356 24.22 -17.21 -6.12
N GLY A 357 23.30 -16.28 -6.35
CA GLY A 357 23.28 -14.98 -5.70
C GLY A 357 21.88 -14.48 -5.34
N PHE A 358 21.78 -13.77 -4.21
CA PHE A 358 20.58 -13.08 -3.76
C PHE A 358 20.95 -11.77 -3.08
N LYS A 359 20.30 -10.67 -3.47
CA LYS A 359 20.35 -9.38 -2.76
C LYS A 359 18.96 -8.74 -2.75
N SER A 360 18.65 -7.99 -1.70
CA SER A 360 17.37 -7.29 -1.57
C SER A 360 17.58 -5.79 -1.38
N TYR A 361 16.78 -4.98 -2.08
CA TYR A 361 16.86 -3.52 -2.15
C TYR A 361 15.46 -2.92 -1.97
N SER A 362 14.91 -3.02 -0.76
CA SER A 362 13.59 -2.49 -0.39
C SER A 362 12.49 -2.86 -1.40
N ASP A 363 11.82 -4.00 -1.24
CA ASP A 363 10.79 -4.51 -2.18
C ASP A 363 11.27 -4.91 -3.58
N ILE A 364 12.58 -4.80 -3.86
CA ILE A 364 13.23 -5.35 -5.04
C ILE A 364 14.14 -6.50 -4.63
N ASN A 365 13.93 -7.68 -5.17
CA ASN A 365 14.77 -8.85 -4.96
C ASN A 365 15.56 -9.15 -6.24
N PHE A 366 16.88 -9.17 -6.12
CA PHE A 366 17.80 -9.48 -7.21
C PHE A 366 18.34 -10.89 -7.01
N LEU A 367 18.05 -11.78 -7.96
CA LEU A 367 18.49 -13.17 -7.95
C LEU A 367 19.45 -13.43 -9.11
N THR A 368 20.45 -14.27 -8.88
CA THR A 368 21.41 -14.69 -9.92
C THR A 368 21.45 -16.20 -10.00
N PHE A 369 21.23 -16.74 -11.19
CA PHE A 369 21.23 -18.17 -11.47
C PHE A 369 22.40 -18.52 -12.39
N ASP A 370 23.06 -19.64 -12.11
CA ASP A 370 24.05 -20.25 -13.00
C ASP A 370 23.33 -21.19 -13.96
N LEU A 371 23.31 -20.84 -15.24
CA LEU A 371 22.59 -21.59 -16.27
C LEU A 371 23.29 -22.90 -16.66
N ASN A 372 24.55 -23.07 -16.25
CA ASN A 372 25.33 -24.29 -16.50
C ASN A 372 25.20 -25.32 -15.38
N LYS A 373 24.55 -24.98 -14.26
CA LYS A 373 24.38 -25.85 -13.10
C LYS A 373 22.90 -26.11 -12.85
N THR A 374 22.56 -27.39 -12.75
CA THR A 374 21.23 -27.80 -12.33
C THR A 374 21.00 -27.49 -10.85
N ALA A 375 19.75 -27.21 -10.50
CA ALA A 375 19.36 -27.11 -9.10
C ALA A 375 19.51 -28.50 -8.43
N GLU A 376 20.57 -28.66 -7.64
CA GLU A 376 20.68 -29.75 -6.68
C GLU A 376 19.98 -29.29 -5.39
N GLN A 377 18.88 -29.95 -5.05
CA GLN A 377 18.10 -29.65 -3.85
C GLN A 377 18.41 -30.71 -2.82
N ASP A 378 18.93 -30.29 -1.67
CA ASP A 378 19.01 -31.16 -0.50
C ASP A 378 17.76 -30.97 0.35
N THR A 379 17.32 -32.05 0.98
CA THR A 379 16.11 -32.05 1.80
C THR A 379 16.43 -32.51 3.21
N LEU A 380 16.18 -31.62 4.17
CA LEU A 380 16.13 -31.97 5.59
C LEU A 380 14.68 -32.32 5.95
N PHE A 381 14.45 -33.59 6.27
CA PHE A 381 13.18 -34.06 6.80
C PHE A 381 13.21 -34.11 8.32
N TYR A 382 12.16 -33.59 8.96
CA TYR A 382 11.97 -33.64 10.41
C TYR A 382 10.57 -34.17 10.71
N ASN A 383 10.54 -35.26 11.48
CA ASN A 383 9.34 -35.79 12.13
C ASN A 383 9.48 -35.63 13.65
N PHE A 384 8.40 -35.83 14.40
CA PHE A 384 8.40 -35.64 15.85
C PHE A 384 8.54 -36.96 16.63
N ASN A 385 9.00 -38.05 16.02
CA ASN A 385 9.04 -39.37 16.68
C ASN A 385 10.01 -39.42 17.87
N ASP A 386 11.06 -38.60 17.81
CA ASP A 386 12.05 -38.29 18.83
C ASP A 386 11.54 -37.33 19.93
N CYS A 387 10.25 -36.97 19.93
CA CYS A 387 9.64 -36.14 20.95
C CYS A 387 9.00 -36.96 22.08
N ASP A 388 9.58 -36.91 23.28
CA ASP A 388 9.10 -37.68 24.44
C ASP A 388 7.66 -37.36 24.86
N TYR A 389 7.25 -36.09 24.74
CA TYR A 389 5.94 -35.59 25.20
C TYR A 389 4.96 -35.25 24.06
N CYS A 390 5.22 -35.72 22.83
CA CYS A 390 4.32 -35.47 21.70
C CYS A 390 3.28 -36.59 21.56
N PRO A 391 1.98 -36.26 21.41
CA PRO A 391 0.92 -37.24 21.22
C PRO A 391 1.04 -37.96 19.86
N ASP A 392 0.44 -39.15 19.76
CA ASP A 392 0.32 -39.88 18.51
C ASP A 392 -0.69 -39.23 17.56
N SER A 393 -0.44 -39.36 16.24
CA SER A 393 -1.30 -38.78 15.20
C SER A 393 -2.69 -39.41 15.09
N GLY A 394 -2.90 -40.60 15.65
CA GLY A 394 -4.16 -41.34 15.63
C GLY A 394 -4.54 -41.96 14.28
N GLU A 395 -3.64 -41.97 13.28
CA GLU A 395 -3.90 -42.44 11.91
C GLU A 395 -3.22 -43.78 11.59
N GLY A 396 -3.38 -44.80 12.45
CA GLY A 396 -2.95 -46.19 12.16
C GLY A 396 -1.44 -46.42 11.96
N SER A 397 -0.61 -45.39 12.04
CA SER A 397 0.85 -45.43 11.92
C SER A 397 1.50 -44.63 13.07
N PRO A 398 2.55 -45.16 13.73
CA PRO A 398 3.18 -44.55 14.91
C PRO A 398 3.97 -43.31 14.49
N SER A 399 3.27 -42.20 14.30
CA SER A 399 3.82 -40.90 13.97
C SER A 399 3.36 -39.90 15.03
N LYS A 400 4.32 -39.34 15.76
CA LYS A 400 4.04 -38.30 16.77
C LYS A 400 3.78 -36.95 16.11
N ILE A 401 3.00 -36.11 16.77
CA ILE A 401 2.65 -34.76 16.30
C ILE A 401 2.98 -33.71 17.37
N ALA A 402 3.48 -32.56 16.96
CA ALA A 402 3.52 -31.39 17.83
C ALA A 402 2.21 -30.60 17.70
N TYR A 403 1.84 -29.87 18.75
CA TYR A 403 0.57 -29.16 18.79
C TYR A 403 0.66 -27.84 19.55
N VAL A 404 -0.33 -27.00 19.33
CA VAL A 404 -0.67 -25.82 20.12
C VAL A 404 -2.10 -25.95 20.59
N ASP A 405 -2.41 -25.34 21.74
CA ASP A 405 -3.76 -25.27 22.30
C ASP A 405 -3.92 -24.04 23.20
N LYS A 406 -5.00 -23.98 23.98
CA LYS A 406 -5.27 -22.88 24.92
C LYS A 406 -4.20 -22.63 25.99
N HIS A 407 -3.31 -23.59 26.23
CA HIS A 407 -2.23 -23.54 27.22
C HIS A 407 -0.84 -23.53 26.57
N ILE A 408 -0.71 -24.00 25.34
CA ILE A 408 0.55 -24.06 24.59
C ILE A 408 0.51 -23.05 23.44
N GLU A 409 1.26 -21.95 23.61
CA GLU A 409 1.35 -20.87 22.62
C GLU A 409 2.23 -21.22 21.41
N TYR A 410 3.29 -21.99 21.64
CA TYR A 410 4.27 -22.37 20.61
C TYR A 410 4.39 -23.88 20.54
N SER A 411 4.24 -24.45 19.34
CA SER A 411 4.49 -25.89 19.18
C SER A 411 5.98 -26.19 19.31
N LYS A 412 6.30 -27.44 19.66
CA LYS A 412 7.62 -27.99 19.31
C LYS A 412 7.79 -27.91 17.79
N GLY A 413 9.02 -27.78 17.34
CA GLY A 413 9.36 -27.52 15.95
C GLY A 413 10.85 -27.69 15.71
N ILE A 414 11.32 -27.24 14.55
CA ILE A 414 12.76 -27.20 14.26
C ILE A 414 13.37 -26.02 15.00
N ASN A 415 14.51 -26.26 15.62
CA ASN A 415 15.39 -25.25 16.21
C ASN A 415 16.83 -25.70 15.97
N ARG A 416 17.44 -25.25 14.87
CA ARG A 416 18.73 -25.76 14.40
C ARG A 416 19.61 -24.65 13.86
N LYS A 417 20.93 -24.78 14.05
CA LYS A 417 21.91 -23.88 13.42
C LYS A 417 21.82 -23.93 11.89
N VAL A 418 21.94 -22.79 11.23
CA VAL A 418 21.90 -22.67 9.75
C VAL A 418 23.23 -23.03 9.08
N ASP A 419 24.22 -23.54 9.82
CA ASP A 419 25.54 -23.88 9.30
C ASP A 419 25.46 -24.80 8.06
N PHE A 420 24.52 -25.75 8.05
CA PHE A 420 24.29 -26.65 6.90
C PHE A 420 23.78 -25.92 5.64
N LEU A 421 23.06 -24.80 5.79
CA LEU A 421 22.62 -23.95 4.68
C LEU A 421 23.79 -23.13 4.14
N ILE A 422 24.69 -22.68 5.02
CA ILE A 422 25.90 -21.96 4.64
C ILE A 422 26.86 -22.90 3.91
N ASP A 423 27.05 -24.11 4.44
CA ASP A 423 27.95 -25.12 3.86
C ASP A 423 27.49 -25.58 2.48
N ASN A 424 26.17 -25.67 2.25
CA ASN A 424 25.58 -25.94 0.94
C ASN A 424 25.46 -24.71 0.04
N ASN A 425 25.91 -23.54 0.53
CA ASN A 425 25.77 -22.25 -0.15
C ASN A 425 24.32 -21.93 -0.57
N SER A 426 23.35 -22.39 0.22
CA SER A 426 21.93 -22.18 -0.01
C SER A 426 21.60 -20.69 0.06
N LYS A 427 20.83 -20.21 -0.92
CA LYS A 427 20.31 -18.82 -0.98
C LYS A 427 18.80 -18.75 -0.74
N LYS A 428 18.16 -19.90 -0.63
CA LYS A 428 16.74 -20.05 -0.34
C LYS A 428 16.51 -21.37 0.38
N ILE A 429 15.52 -21.40 1.25
CA ILE A 429 14.87 -22.63 1.68
C ILE A 429 13.39 -22.62 1.29
N THR A 430 12.86 -23.79 0.94
CA THR A 430 11.43 -24.04 0.83
C THR A 430 11.04 -24.90 2.02
N VAL A 431 10.21 -24.36 2.90
CA VAL A 431 9.76 -25.09 4.09
C VAL A 431 8.33 -25.55 3.85
N LYS A 432 8.13 -26.85 3.81
CA LYS A 432 6.82 -27.48 3.76
C LYS A 432 6.50 -28.10 5.11
N ALA A 433 5.23 -28.11 5.47
CA ALA A 433 4.76 -28.82 6.64
C ALA A 433 3.37 -29.41 6.43
N LYS A 434 3.10 -30.54 7.08
CA LYS A 434 1.76 -31.13 7.14
C LYS A 434 1.08 -30.69 8.42
N THR A 435 -0.01 -29.92 8.30
CA THR A 435 -0.68 -29.26 9.42
C THR A 435 -2.18 -29.53 9.42
N LYS A 436 -2.78 -29.46 10.62
CA LYS A 436 -4.22 -29.59 10.85
C LYS A 436 -4.65 -28.61 11.92
N TYR A 437 -5.79 -27.97 11.77
CA TYR A 437 -6.36 -27.04 12.77
C TYR A 437 -7.81 -27.42 13.06
N SER A 438 -8.35 -26.97 14.20
CA SER A 438 -9.63 -27.48 14.71
C SER A 438 -10.86 -26.66 14.32
N ALA A 439 -10.77 -25.35 14.10
CA ALA A 439 -11.89 -24.51 13.68
C ALA A 439 -11.48 -23.39 12.70
N ASP A 440 -12.38 -22.98 11.79
CA ASP A 440 -12.09 -21.99 10.73
C ASP A 440 -11.82 -20.56 11.24
N THR A 441 -12.12 -20.26 12.51
CA THR A 441 -11.81 -18.97 13.15
C THR A 441 -10.45 -18.94 13.86
N ASP A 442 -9.68 -20.02 13.75
CA ASP A 442 -8.39 -20.18 14.44
C ASP A 442 -7.28 -19.44 13.68
N ASP A 443 -6.77 -18.33 14.24
CA ASP A 443 -5.59 -17.62 13.70
C ASP A 443 -4.29 -18.25 14.25
N VAL A 444 -4.14 -19.57 14.05
CA VAL A 444 -2.86 -20.24 14.26
C VAL A 444 -1.99 -19.99 13.05
N VAL A 445 -0.76 -19.58 13.29
CA VAL A 445 0.17 -19.18 12.25
C VAL A 445 1.33 -20.18 12.18
N PHE A 446 1.59 -20.72 11.00
CA PHE A 446 2.83 -21.43 10.70
C PHE A 446 3.95 -20.42 10.52
N VAL A 447 5.04 -20.56 11.27
CA VAL A 447 6.15 -19.60 11.31
C VAL A 447 7.45 -20.27 10.88
N VAL A 448 8.17 -19.60 9.99
CA VAL A 448 9.57 -19.88 9.64
C VAL A 448 10.38 -18.63 9.94
N SER A 449 11.35 -18.71 10.85
CA SER A 449 12.22 -17.58 11.19
C SER A 449 13.68 -17.96 11.21
N ILE A 450 14.53 -16.99 10.89
CA ILE A 450 15.96 -17.06 11.14
C ILE A 450 16.30 -15.97 12.15
N GLU A 451 16.93 -16.37 13.23
CA GLU A 451 17.33 -15.51 14.33
C GLU A 451 18.84 -15.56 14.52
N SER A 452 19.42 -14.45 14.94
CA SER A 452 20.84 -14.39 15.27
C SER A 452 21.17 -15.37 16.39
N ALA A 453 22.42 -15.84 16.42
CA ALA A 453 22.93 -16.59 17.57
C ALA A 453 22.58 -15.86 18.90
N PRO A 454 22.21 -16.58 19.97
CA PRO A 454 21.81 -15.96 21.23
C PRO A 454 22.97 -15.16 21.83
N GLY A 455 22.80 -13.84 21.94
CA GLY A 455 23.74 -12.94 22.60
C GLY A 455 23.27 -12.51 23.99
N PRO A 456 24.05 -11.66 24.70
CA PRO A 456 23.70 -11.13 26.02
C PRO A 456 22.37 -10.35 26.05
N SER A 457 21.98 -9.78 24.90
CA SER A 457 20.73 -9.03 24.70
C SER A 457 19.59 -9.89 24.10
N GLY A 458 19.74 -11.21 24.05
CA GLY A 458 18.82 -12.12 23.35
C GLY A 458 19.11 -12.26 21.85
N SER A 459 18.28 -13.04 21.15
CA SER A 459 18.36 -13.24 19.70
C SER A 459 17.66 -12.10 18.94
N LYS A 460 18.22 -11.67 17.81
CA LYS A 460 17.61 -10.70 16.90
C LYS A 460 17.05 -11.42 15.68
N PHE A 461 15.84 -11.09 15.24
CA PHE A 461 15.31 -11.62 13.98
C PHE A 461 16.13 -11.11 12.80
N ARG A 462 16.67 -12.04 12.00
CA ARG A 462 17.25 -11.77 10.67
C ARG A 462 16.16 -11.72 9.61
N GLY A 463 15.13 -12.57 9.77
CA GLY A 463 13.93 -12.53 8.94
C GLY A 463 12.89 -13.55 9.41
N TYR A 464 11.63 -13.36 9.01
CA TYR A 464 10.56 -14.33 9.26
C TYR A 464 9.54 -14.35 8.10
N ARG A 465 8.87 -15.49 7.97
CA ARG A 465 7.69 -15.71 7.13
C ARG A 465 6.63 -16.40 7.96
N ASN A 466 5.38 -16.07 7.72
CA ASN A 466 4.29 -16.66 8.46
C ASN A 466 3.05 -16.86 7.57
N ILE A 467 2.30 -17.93 7.81
CA ILE A 467 1.09 -18.27 7.05
C ILE A 467 -0.02 -18.67 8.02
N SER A 468 -1.18 -18.04 7.93
CA SER A 468 -2.35 -18.41 8.73
C SER A 468 -2.92 -19.75 8.23
N LEU A 469 -3.14 -20.70 9.14
CA LEU A 469 -3.58 -22.06 8.80
C LEU A 469 -5.03 -22.13 8.30
N SER A 470 -5.90 -21.22 8.76
CA SER A 470 -7.33 -21.19 8.44
C SER A 470 -7.65 -20.59 7.08
N LYS A 471 -6.68 -19.93 6.44
CA LYS A 471 -6.91 -19.24 5.16
C LYS A 471 -7.10 -20.25 4.02
N ASN A 472 -8.32 -20.31 3.46
CA ASN A 472 -8.69 -21.13 2.30
C ASN A 472 -8.46 -22.64 2.48
N ARG A 473 -8.62 -23.16 3.70
CA ARG A 473 -8.54 -24.59 4.01
C ARG A 473 -9.78 -25.02 4.79
N GLU A 474 -10.02 -26.33 4.85
CA GLU A 474 -11.09 -26.91 5.67
C GLU A 474 -10.57 -27.32 7.04
N ALA A 475 -11.34 -26.99 8.09
CA ALA A 475 -11.03 -27.40 9.46
C ALA A 475 -11.01 -28.93 9.63
N ASN A 476 -10.21 -29.41 10.58
CA ASN A 476 -10.03 -30.81 10.96
C ASN A 476 -9.48 -31.74 9.87
N VAL A 477 -9.00 -31.19 8.75
CA VAL A 477 -8.35 -31.94 7.67
C VAL A 477 -6.84 -31.67 7.65
N TRP A 478 -6.03 -32.73 7.53
CA TRP A 478 -4.60 -32.57 7.28
C TRP A 478 -4.36 -32.01 5.89
N GLY A 479 -3.51 -31.01 5.79
CA GLY A 479 -3.13 -30.41 4.52
C GLY A 479 -1.72 -29.88 4.57
N ASN A 480 -1.14 -29.72 3.39
CA ASN A 480 0.22 -29.25 3.22
C ASN A 480 0.23 -27.72 3.20
N ILE A 481 1.22 -27.15 3.89
CA ILE A 481 1.55 -25.74 3.79
C ILE A 481 2.99 -25.63 3.28
N SER A 482 3.27 -24.61 2.49
CA SER A 482 4.60 -24.38 1.93
C SER A 482 4.91 -22.90 1.96
N THR A 483 6.14 -22.54 2.30
CA THR A 483 6.63 -21.17 2.20
C THR A 483 8.07 -21.13 1.70
N ASN A 484 8.35 -20.14 0.87
CA ASN A 484 9.70 -19.84 0.39
C ASN A 484 10.34 -18.79 1.30
N PHE A 485 11.57 -19.03 1.73
CA PHE A 485 12.35 -18.12 2.54
C PHE A 485 13.71 -17.88 1.88
N PHE A 486 13.93 -16.67 1.37
CA PHE A 486 15.21 -16.27 0.79
C PHE A 486 16.19 -15.90 1.91
N LEU A 487 17.42 -16.41 1.80
CA LEU A 487 18.47 -16.26 2.79
C LEU A 487 19.34 -15.06 2.39
N SER A 488 19.22 -13.95 3.11
CA SER A 488 20.16 -12.82 3.05
C SER A 488 20.90 -12.67 4.37
N ASP A 489 22.21 -12.45 4.30
CA ASP A 489 23.04 -12.05 5.43
C ASP A 489 22.95 -12.97 6.65
N ILE A 490 22.85 -14.29 6.42
CA ILE A 490 22.91 -15.31 7.46
C ILE A 490 24.36 -15.57 7.88
N GLU A 491 24.59 -15.73 9.18
CA GLU A 491 25.90 -15.98 9.76
C GLU A 491 25.97 -17.37 10.40
N ARG A 492 27.17 -17.95 10.49
CA ARG A 492 27.36 -19.23 11.20
C ARG A 492 26.93 -19.08 12.65
N GLY A 493 26.17 -20.05 13.15
CA GLY A 493 25.55 -20.02 14.48
C GLY A 493 24.17 -19.37 14.55
N ASP A 494 23.69 -18.71 13.50
CA ASP A 494 22.29 -18.29 13.40
C ASP A 494 21.35 -19.51 13.46
N ILE A 495 20.12 -19.30 13.93
CA ILE A 495 19.17 -20.37 14.25
C ILE A 495 17.96 -20.29 13.32
N LEU A 496 17.69 -21.37 12.59
CA LEU A 496 16.44 -21.59 11.88
C LEU A 496 15.41 -22.19 12.85
N LYS A 497 14.25 -21.53 12.94
CA LYS A 497 13.09 -22.03 13.68
C LYS A 497 11.89 -22.25 12.75
N VAL A 498 11.23 -23.39 12.93
CA VAL A 498 9.98 -23.72 12.22
C VAL A 498 8.97 -24.28 13.21
N TYR A 499 7.85 -23.59 13.44
CA TYR A 499 6.88 -23.94 14.48
C TYR A 499 5.48 -23.36 14.20
N LEU A 500 4.49 -23.77 14.98
CA LEU A 500 3.16 -23.15 15.05
C LEU A 500 3.11 -22.12 16.17
N TRP A 501 2.60 -20.92 15.88
CA TRP A 501 2.32 -19.87 16.86
C TRP A 501 0.82 -19.64 17.00
N ASN A 502 0.34 -19.76 18.23
CA ASN A 502 -1.07 -19.71 18.57
C ASN A 502 -1.48 -18.40 19.26
N LYS A 503 -1.82 -17.39 18.46
CA LYS A 503 -2.24 -16.09 18.99
C LYS A 503 -3.60 -16.13 19.71
N ASN A 504 -4.50 -16.99 19.26
CA ASN A 504 -5.92 -16.96 19.64
C ASN A 504 -6.36 -18.15 20.49
N LYS A 505 -5.41 -18.88 21.10
CA LYS A 505 -5.69 -20.03 21.99
C LYS A 505 -6.47 -21.17 21.30
N ALA A 506 -6.27 -21.30 19.99
CA ALA A 506 -6.84 -22.30 19.11
C ALA A 506 -6.08 -23.63 19.16
N LYS A 507 -6.68 -24.73 18.67
CA LYS A 507 -5.99 -26.03 18.65
C LYS A 507 -5.51 -26.36 17.24
N ALA A 508 -4.22 -26.63 17.10
CA ALA A 508 -3.62 -27.01 15.83
C ALA A 508 -2.43 -27.95 16.03
N TYR A 509 -2.10 -28.66 14.96
CA TYR A 509 -1.16 -29.77 14.95
C TYR A 509 -0.23 -29.66 13.74
N ILE A 510 1.00 -30.10 13.93
CA ILE A 510 2.02 -30.24 12.89
C ILE A 510 2.65 -31.62 13.01
N LYS A 511 2.74 -32.34 11.88
CA LYS A 511 3.16 -33.74 11.83
C LYS A 511 4.55 -33.93 11.23
N GLU A 512 4.84 -33.19 10.17
CA GLU A 512 6.06 -33.34 9.38
C GLU A 512 6.51 -31.96 8.93
N ILE A 513 7.82 -31.74 8.91
CA ILE A 513 8.46 -30.56 8.35
C ILE A 513 9.52 -31.02 7.35
N GLU A 514 9.46 -30.48 6.15
CA GLU A 514 10.42 -30.72 5.08
C GLU A 514 11.06 -29.37 4.71
N ILE A 515 12.38 -29.27 4.81
CA ILE A 515 13.15 -28.09 4.39
C ILE A 515 13.97 -28.49 3.19
N ILE A 516 13.65 -27.91 2.04
CA ILE A 516 14.39 -28.08 0.78
C ILE A 516 15.30 -26.87 0.62
N TYR A 517 16.60 -27.05 0.43
CA TYR A 517 17.59 -25.97 0.46
C TYR A 517 18.73 -26.11 -0.56
#